data_AF-H5X379-F1
#
_entry.id   AF-H5X379-F1
#
_cell.length_a   1.000
_cell.length_b   1.000
_cell.length_c   1.000
_cell.angle_alpha   90.00
_cell.angle_beta   90.00
_cell.angle_gamma   90.00
#
_symmetry.space_group_name_H-M   'P 1'
#
loop_
_entity.id
_entity.type
_entity.pdbx_description
1 polymer ?
#
loop_
_entity_poly.entity_id
_entity_poly.type
_entity_poly.pdbx_seq_one_letter_code
_entity_poly.pdbx_strand_id
1 'polypeptide(L)'
;MSNPRRTVEIRLMFDWGTGPFWVSVDGDLSYDCCPNEISEVVPLSDELIAAVAEWDERMQRTYNDEVPQDSGILDPEQEARWKADGRELARRLKAEVGADVRVEYAPLGGPVEVVR
;
A
#
# COMPACT_ATOMS: atom_id res chain seq x y z
N MET A 1 27.02 18.29 13.32
CA MET A 1 25.61 18.66 13.09
C MET A 1 24.86 17.39 12.78
N SER A 2 24.03 16.88 13.69
CA SER A 2 23.19 15.72 13.40
C SER A 2 22.10 16.17 12.45
N ASN A 3 21.98 15.55 11.27
CA ASN A 3 20.78 15.70 10.45
C ASN A 3 19.59 15.26 11.31
N PRO A 4 18.47 16.01 11.34
CA PRO A 4 17.26 15.49 11.95
C PRO A 4 16.93 14.16 11.26
N ARG A 5 16.59 13.14 12.06
CA ARG A 5 16.13 11.86 11.51
C ARG A 5 14.85 12.15 10.72
N ARG A 6 14.86 11.83 9.42
CA ARG A 6 13.66 11.91 8.60
C ARG A 6 12.61 10.95 9.16
N THR A 7 11.37 11.41 9.27
CA THR A 7 10.23 10.55 9.63
C THR A 7 9.53 10.12 8.36
N VAL A 8 9.36 8.81 8.16
CA VAL A 8 8.66 8.26 7.00
C VAL A 8 7.45 7.48 7.49
N GLU A 9 6.29 7.77 6.92
CA GLU A 9 5.06 7.02 7.09
C GLU A 9 4.63 6.46 5.73
N ILE A 10 4.35 5.16 5.68
CA ILE A 10 3.86 4.48 4.48
C ILE A 10 2.54 3.81 4.84
N ARG A 11 1.47 4.23 4.18
CA ARG A 11 0.19 3.53 4.21
C ARG A 11 0.06 2.71 2.94
N LEU A 12 -0.03 1.40 3.10
CA LEU A 12 -0.41 0.50 2.03
C LEU A 12 -1.94 0.52 1.89
N MET A 13 -2.43 1.02 0.77
CA MET A 13 -3.85 1.07 0.48
C MET A 13 -4.11 1.10 -1.02
N PHE A 14 -5.29 0.66 -1.39
CA PHE A 14 -5.77 0.72 -2.77
C PHE A 14 -6.52 2.02 -3.03
N ASP A 15 -6.30 2.62 -4.19
CA ASP A 15 -7.16 3.64 -4.79
C ASP A 15 -7.14 3.49 -6.32
N TRP A 16 -8.21 3.91 -6.99
CA TRP A 16 -8.38 3.68 -8.42
C TRP A 16 -7.39 4.52 -9.23
N GLY A 17 -6.59 3.86 -10.07
CA GLY A 17 -5.67 4.56 -10.98
C GLY A 17 -4.44 5.21 -10.32
N THR A 18 -4.13 4.86 -9.06
CA THR A 18 -2.97 5.37 -8.32
C THR A 18 -2.01 4.25 -7.93
N GLY A 19 -0.84 4.62 -7.40
CA GLY A 19 0.04 3.67 -6.72
C GLY A 19 -0.51 3.19 -5.37
N PRO A 20 -0.10 2.00 -4.88
CA PRO A 20 -0.59 1.45 -3.62
C PRO A 20 0.16 1.99 -2.38
N PHE A 21 1.29 2.67 -2.56
CA PHE A 21 2.09 3.21 -1.47
C PHE A 21 1.77 4.69 -1.24
N TRP A 22 1.05 4.99 -0.16
CA TRP A 22 0.79 6.37 0.25
C TRP A 22 1.86 6.80 1.24
N VAL A 23 2.77 7.66 0.77
CA VAL A 23 3.97 8.05 1.49
C VAL A 23 3.80 9.44 2.07
N SER A 24 4.24 9.65 3.31
CA SER A 24 4.46 10.97 3.92
C SER A 24 5.86 11.03 4.50
N VAL A 25 6.57 12.12 4.24
CA VAL A 25 7.92 12.37 4.75
C VAL A 25 7.89 13.64 5.60
N ASP A 26 8.46 13.57 6.80
CA ASP A 26 8.57 14.70 7.74
C ASP A 26 7.23 15.39 8.09
N GLY A 27 6.11 14.65 7.96
CA GLY A 27 4.77 15.15 8.24
C GLY A 27 4.13 15.95 7.09
N ASP A 28 4.75 15.94 5.90
CA ASP A 28 4.18 16.54 4.70
C ASP A 28 2.91 15.80 4.23
N LEU A 29 2.17 16.43 3.32
CA LEU A 29 1.02 15.82 2.67
C LEU A 29 1.40 14.48 2.02
N SER A 30 0.55 13.48 2.22
CA SER A 30 0.79 12.18 1.63
C SER A 30 0.57 12.21 0.12
N TYR A 31 1.43 11.51 -0.62
CA TYR A 31 1.34 11.30 -2.05
C TYR A 31 1.33 9.80 -2.36
N ASP A 32 0.67 9.41 -3.44
CA ASP A 32 0.75 8.03 -3.93
C ASP A 32 2.08 7.82 -4.66
N CYS A 33 2.63 6.62 -4.50
CA CYS A 33 3.90 6.23 -5.06
C CYS A 33 3.72 4.87 -5.74
N CYS A 34 4.13 4.77 -7.00
CA CYS A 34 4.03 3.54 -7.75
C CYS A 34 5.09 2.52 -7.27
N PRO A 35 4.87 1.21 -7.45
CA PRO A 35 5.82 0.19 -7.01
C PRO A 35 7.24 0.35 -7.60
N ASN A 36 7.37 0.91 -8.80
CA ASN A 36 8.66 1.18 -9.43
C ASN A 36 9.40 2.42 -8.87
N GLU A 37 8.76 3.24 -8.04
CA GLU A 37 9.30 4.50 -7.50
C GLU A 37 9.60 4.41 -6.00
N ILE A 38 8.97 3.47 -5.27
CA ILE A 38 9.07 3.38 -3.81
C ILE A 38 10.50 3.18 -3.29
N SER A 39 11.37 2.58 -4.12
CA SER A 39 12.79 2.36 -3.81
C SER A 39 13.59 3.67 -3.69
N GLU A 40 13.08 4.78 -4.21
CA GLU A 40 13.65 6.12 -4.03
C GLU A 40 13.37 6.69 -2.62
N VAL A 41 12.34 6.17 -1.95
CA VAL A 41 11.92 6.59 -0.60
C VAL A 41 12.49 5.66 0.46
N VAL A 42 12.30 4.35 0.30
CA VAL A 42 12.75 3.32 1.25
C VAL A 42 13.34 2.11 0.52
N PRO A 43 14.39 1.48 1.06
CA PRO A 43 14.92 0.25 0.47
C PRO A 43 13.93 -0.90 0.70
N LEU A 44 13.41 -1.47 -0.39
CA LEU A 44 12.58 -2.68 -0.39
C LEU A 44 13.14 -3.70 -1.36
N SER A 45 12.82 -4.97 -1.13
CA SER A 45 13.14 -6.06 -2.04
C SER A 45 12.28 -5.98 -3.31
N ASP A 46 12.88 -6.33 -4.45
CA ASP A 46 12.15 -6.46 -5.72
C ASP A 46 10.98 -7.45 -5.62
N GLU A 47 11.12 -8.48 -4.77
CA GLU A 47 10.08 -9.47 -4.52
C GLU A 47 8.85 -8.85 -3.84
N LEU A 48 9.05 -8.04 -2.79
CA LEU A 48 7.94 -7.37 -2.11
C LEU A 48 7.29 -6.33 -3.02
N ILE A 49 8.08 -5.56 -3.77
CA ILE A 49 7.58 -4.58 -4.73
C ILE A 49 6.69 -5.26 -5.77
N ALA A 50 7.14 -6.37 -6.35
CA ALA A 50 6.37 -7.13 -7.33
C ALA A 50 5.08 -7.71 -6.72
N ALA A 51 5.14 -8.23 -5.49
CA ALA A 51 3.98 -8.79 -4.81
C ALA A 51 2.91 -7.72 -4.49
N VAL A 52 3.33 -6.52 -4.09
CA VAL A 52 2.42 -5.39 -3.88
C VAL A 52 1.81 -4.91 -5.21
N ALA A 53 2.62 -4.83 -6.26
CA ALA A 53 2.13 -4.47 -7.59
C ALA A 53 1.06 -5.45 -8.10
N GLU A 54 1.30 -6.77 -7.96
CA GLU A 54 0.32 -7.79 -8.34
C GLU A 54 -0.97 -7.69 -7.52
N TRP A 55 -0.86 -7.45 -6.20
CA TRP A 55 -2.00 -7.27 -5.31
C TRP A 55 -2.87 -6.07 -5.71
N ASP A 56 -2.24 -4.93 -6.00
CA ASP A 56 -2.94 -3.72 -6.44
C ASP A 56 -3.60 -3.95 -7.81
N GLU A 57 -2.83 -4.48 -8.77
CA GLU A 57 -3.30 -4.70 -10.14
C GLU A 57 -4.47 -5.68 -10.20
N ARG A 58 -4.51 -6.68 -9.32
CA ARG A 58 -5.68 -7.58 -9.18
C ARG A 58 -6.98 -6.82 -8.91
N MET A 59 -6.96 -5.75 -8.11
CA MET A 59 -8.13 -4.90 -7.90
C MET A 59 -8.33 -3.92 -9.04
N GLN A 60 -7.27 -3.25 -9.52
CA GLN A 60 -7.37 -2.30 -10.64
C GLN A 60 -8.02 -2.93 -11.89
N ARG A 61 -7.69 -4.19 -12.21
CA ARG A 61 -8.29 -4.92 -13.34
C ARG A 61 -9.79 -5.17 -13.23
N THR A 62 -10.38 -4.98 -12.04
CA THR A 62 -11.83 -5.09 -11.84
C THR A 62 -12.58 -3.80 -12.16
N TYR A 63 -11.87 -2.73 -12.54
CA TYR A 63 -12.49 -1.48 -12.96
C TYR A 63 -13.41 -1.69 -14.17
N ASN A 64 -14.65 -1.23 -14.05
CA ASN A 64 -15.65 -1.28 -15.10
C ASN A 64 -15.93 0.14 -15.60
N ASP A 65 -15.38 0.51 -16.76
CA ASP A 65 -15.54 1.85 -17.32
C ASP A 65 -16.99 2.16 -17.75
N GLU A 66 -17.73 1.14 -18.19
CA GLU A 66 -19.12 1.30 -18.62
C GLU A 66 -20.05 1.54 -17.43
N VAL A 67 -19.76 0.91 -16.30
CA VAL A 67 -20.58 0.95 -15.09
C VAL A 67 -19.66 1.02 -13.85
N PRO A 68 -19.09 2.20 -13.52
CA PRO A 68 -18.06 2.32 -12.48
C PRO A 68 -18.47 1.81 -11.10
N GLN A 69 -19.76 1.90 -10.74
CA GLN A 69 -20.26 1.37 -9.47
C GLN A 69 -20.23 -0.16 -9.36
N ASP A 70 -20.12 -0.86 -10.48
CA ASP A 70 -19.99 -2.32 -10.55
C ASP A 70 -18.50 -2.74 -10.56
N SER A 71 -17.56 -1.80 -10.39
CA SER A 71 -16.14 -2.10 -10.22
C SER A 71 -15.87 -2.78 -8.89
N GLY A 72 -14.77 -3.53 -8.81
CA GLY A 72 -14.35 -4.20 -7.58
C GLY A 72 -14.58 -5.71 -7.61
N ILE A 73 -14.11 -6.37 -6.56
CA ILE A 73 -14.28 -7.82 -6.39
C ILE A 73 -15.69 -8.08 -5.82
N LEU A 74 -16.61 -8.54 -6.67
CA LEU A 74 -18.01 -8.79 -6.28
C LEU A 74 -18.21 -10.03 -5.40
N ASP A 75 -17.27 -10.98 -5.46
CA ASP A 75 -17.31 -12.18 -4.63
C ASP A 75 -16.76 -11.87 -3.22
N PRO A 76 -17.57 -12.03 -2.15
CA PRO A 76 -17.15 -11.66 -0.80
C PRO A 76 -15.95 -12.45 -0.26
N GLU A 77 -15.79 -13.72 -0.67
CA GLU A 77 -14.68 -14.56 -0.24
C GLU A 77 -13.38 -14.09 -0.91
N GLN A 78 -13.44 -13.76 -2.20
CA GLN A 78 -12.33 -13.21 -2.95
C GLN A 78 -11.92 -11.83 -2.45
N GLU A 79 -12.89 -10.97 -2.08
CA GLU A 79 -12.62 -9.67 -1.48
C GLU A 79 -11.94 -9.84 -0.11
N ALA A 80 -12.46 -10.72 0.74
CA ALA A 80 -11.86 -11.02 2.04
C ALA A 80 -10.42 -11.54 1.90
N ARG A 81 -10.18 -12.41 0.91
CA ARG A 81 -8.83 -12.91 0.60
C ARG A 81 -7.91 -11.79 0.12
N TRP A 82 -8.37 -10.92 -0.77
CA TRP A 82 -7.58 -9.77 -1.23
C TRP A 82 -7.22 -8.82 -0.07
N LYS A 83 -8.13 -8.59 0.89
CA LYS A 83 -7.84 -7.82 2.11
C LYS A 83 -6.83 -8.53 3.03
N ALA A 84 -6.90 -9.86 3.13
CA ALA A 84 -5.93 -10.64 3.90
C ALA A 84 -4.53 -10.59 3.26
N ASP A 85 -4.45 -10.71 1.93
CA ASP A 85 -3.21 -10.61 1.16
C ASP A 85 -2.55 -9.23 1.38
N GLY A 86 -3.31 -8.14 1.26
CA GLY A 86 -2.80 -6.77 1.48
C GLY A 86 -2.27 -6.56 2.91
N ARG A 87 -2.95 -7.13 3.91
CA ARG A 87 -2.49 -7.09 5.31
C ARG A 87 -1.17 -7.83 5.51
N GLU A 88 -1.00 -8.97 4.86
CA GLU A 88 0.24 -9.73 4.93
C GLU A 88 1.39 -8.98 4.23
N LEU A 89 1.12 -8.36 3.08
CA LEU A 89 2.07 -7.49 2.40
C LEU A 89 2.48 -6.30 3.27
N ALA A 90 1.56 -5.70 4.02
CA ALA A 90 1.89 -4.62 4.94
C ALA A 90 2.80 -5.07 6.09
N ARG A 91 2.65 -6.32 6.58
CA ARG A 91 3.58 -6.91 7.57
C ARG A 91 4.97 -7.13 7.00
N ARG A 92 5.05 -7.67 5.78
CA ARG A 92 6.32 -7.84 5.06
C ARG A 92 7.00 -6.49 4.83
N LEU A 93 6.23 -5.48 4.41
CA LEU A 93 6.69 -4.10 4.27
C LEU A 93 7.29 -3.60 5.58
N LYS A 94 6.57 -3.71 6.70
CA LYS A 94 7.07 -3.30 8.01
C LYS A 94 8.36 -4.02 8.41
N ALA A 95 8.47 -5.31 8.11
CA ALA A 95 9.66 -6.09 8.40
C ALA A 95 10.88 -5.60 7.60
N GLU A 96 10.71 -5.19 6.34
CA GLU A 96 11.79 -4.70 5.48
C GLU A 96 12.21 -3.26 5.80
N VAL A 97 11.26 -2.34 6.02
CA VAL A 97 11.58 -0.93 6.33
C VAL A 97 12.07 -0.70 7.75
N GLY A 98 11.85 -1.67 8.65
CA GLY A 98 12.32 -1.62 10.02
C GLY A 98 11.50 -0.71 10.95
N ALA A 99 12.03 -0.50 12.16
CA ALA A 99 11.30 0.16 13.25
C ALA A 99 11.08 1.67 13.02
N ASP A 100 11.99 2.34 12.31
CA ASP A 100 12.00 3.80 12.13
C ASP A 100 10.93 4.32 11.13
N VAL A 101 10.35 3.44 10.32
CA VAL A 101 9.28 3.78 9.38
C VAL A 101 7.94 3.33 9.94
N ARG A 102 6.97 4.24 10.00
CA ARG A 102 5.59 3.89 10.38
C ARG A 102 4.90 3.25 9.19
N VAL A 103 4.33 2.06 9.39
CA VAL A 103 3.56 1.37 8.34
C VAL A 103 2.11 1.23 8.78
N GLU A 104 1.20 1.59 7.89
CA GLU A 104 -0.23 1.39 8.05
C GLU A 104 -0.78 0.54 6.91
N TYR A 105 -1.84 -0.21 7.19
CA TYR A 105 -2.67 -0.86 6.17
C TYR A 105 -4.08 -0.27 6.22
N ALA A 106 -4.58 0.23 5.09
CA ALA A 106 -5.99 0.64 4.99
C ALA A 106 -6.76 -0.35 4.10
N PRO A 107 -7.50 -1.31 4.69
CA PRO A 107 -8.36 -2.20 3.91
C PRO A 107 -9.52 -1.43 3.29
N LEU A 108 -9.96 -1.87 2.11
CA LEU A 108 -11.17 -1.33 1.47
C LEU A 108 -12.37 -1.45 2.41
N GLY A 109 -12.99 -0.32 2.75
CA GLY A 109 -14.18 -0.26 3.61
C GLY A 109 -13.95 -0.65 5.08
N GLY A 110 -12.71 -0.71 5.55
CA GLY A 110 -12.37 -1.04 6.95
C GLY A 110 -11.54 0.04 7.65
N PRO A 111 -11.30 -0.12 8.97
CA PRO A 111 -10.46 0.81 9.71
C PRO A 111 -9.00 0.69 9.31
N VAL A 112 -8.27 1.80 9.33
CA VAL A 112 -6.81 1.82 9.17
C VAL A 112 -6.15 1.09 10.33
N GLU A 113 -5.11 0.33 10.02
CA GLU A 113 -4.40 -0.53 10.96
C GLU A 113 -2.93 -0.15 11.02
N VAL A 114 -2.43 0.16 12.21
CA VAL A 114 -0.99 0.36 12.41
C VAL A 114 -0.31 -1.00 12.47
N VAL A 115 0.64 -1.23 11.56
CA VAL A 115 1.43 -2.46 11.49
C VAL A 115 2.63 -2.35 12.42
N ARG A 116 2.81 -3.35 13.28
CA ARG A 116 3.88 -3.41 14.28
C ARG A 116 5.00 -4.33 13.85
#